data_AF-A0A523EJP6-F1
#
_entry.id   AF-A0A523EJP6-F1
#
_cell.length_a   1.000
_cell.length_b   1.000
_cell.length_c   1.000
_cell.angle_alpha   90.00
_cell.angle_beta   90.00
_cell.angle_gamma   90.00
#
_symmetry.space_group_name_H-M   'P 1'
#
loop_
_entity.id
_entity.type
_entity.pdbx_description
1 polymer ?
#
loop_
_entity_poly.entity_id
_entity_poly.type
_entity_poly.pdbx_seq_one_letter_code
_entity_poly.pdbx_strand_id
1 'polypeptide(L)'
;MECRSLRESGERLGRFEIALYAVSVDRPEMNLKFANRLELPYPILSDPGKEVARAYGVLKLGLFAQRKTFVIARDGLVAHIEKKVTPKTAGDDLVRLLERLGVPDRNG
;
A
#
# COMPACT_ATOMS: atom_id res chain seq x y z
N MET A 1 -3.56 -4.54 -11.13
CA MET A 1 -4.82 -3.77 -11.00
C MET A 1 -4.73 -2.86 -9.80
N GLU A 2 -4.46 -3.39 -8.59
CA GLU A 2 -4.34 -2.58 -7.36
C GLU A 2 -3.29 -1.45 -7.45
N CYS A 3 -2.03 -1.78 -7.72
CA CYS A 3 -1.00 -0.74 -7.83
C CYS A 3 -1.29 0.28 -8.95
N ARG A 4 -1.94 -0.17 -10.03
CA ARG A 4 -2.39 0.72 -11.10
C ARG A 4 -3.48 1.68 -10.60
N SER A 5 -4.50 1.17 -9.90
CA SER A 5 -5.58 1.97 -9.32
C SER A 5 -5.03 3.00 -8.31
N LEU A 6 -4.08 2.60 -7.46
CA LEU A 6 -3.40 3.51 -6.54
C LEU A 6 -2.63 4.61 -7.27
N ARG A 7 -1.95 4.29 -8.39
CA ARG A 7 -1.28 5.28 -9.24
C ARG A 7 -2.29 6.24 -9.87
N GLU A 8 -3.38 5.73 -10.41
CA GLU A 8 -4.43 6.53 -11.06
C GLU A 8 -5.11 7.51 -10.09
N SER A 9 -5.23 7.15 -8.82
CA SER A 9 -5.70 8.05 -7.76
C SER A 9 -4.59 8.93 -7.17
N GLY A 10 -3.38 8.93 -7.74
CA GLY A 10 -2.18 9.56 -7.19
C GLY A 10 -2.32 11.05 -6.90
N GLU A 11 -3.00 11.82 -7.74
CA GLU A 11 -3.26 13.25 -7.49
C GLU A 11 -4.13 13.47 -6.25
N ARG A 12 -5.20 12.67 -6.09
CA ARG A 12 -6.08 12.74 -4.91
C ARG A 12 -5.36 12.27 -3.65
N LEU A 13 -4.62 11.18 -3.74
CA LEU A 13 -3.83 10.64 -2.63
C LEU A 13 -2.70 11.59 -2.21
N GLY A 14 -2.10 12.29 -3.18
CA GLY A 14 -1.04 13.27 -2.96
C GLY A 14 -1.48 14.52 -2.21
N ARG A 15 -2.78 14.75 -2.03
CA ARG A 15 -3.31 15.80 -1.18
C ARG A 15 -3.10 15.52 0.30
N PHE A 16 -3.10 14.25 0.72
CA PHE A 16 -2.96 13.87 2.12
C PHE A 16 -1.49 13.85 2.56
N GLU A 17 -1.23 14.14 3.83
CA GLU A 17 0.08 14.00 4.48
C GLU A 17 0.47 12.53 4.72
N ILE A 18 0.58 11.75 3.64
CA ILE A 18 0.91 10.32 3.66
C ILE A 18 2.18 10.01 2.88
N ALA A 19 2.82 8.90 3.21
CA ALA A 19 3.75 8.21 2.33
C ALA A 19 3.15 6.85 1.95
N LEU A 20 3.13 6.53 0.66
CA LEU A 20 2.57 5.28 0.15
C LEU A 20 3.70 4.30 -0.19
N TYR A 21 3.60 3.08 0.32
CA TYR A 21 4.51 1.98 0.01
C TYR A 21 3.67 0.76 -0.33
N ALA A 22 4.03 0.06 -1.41
CA ALA A 22 3.59 -1.31 -1.61
C ALA A 22 4.64 -2.27 -1.04
N VAL A 23 4.25 -3.47 -0.62
CA VAL A 23 5.17 -4.48 -0.09
C VAL A 23 4.87 -5.82 -0.76
N SER A 24 5.89 -6.52 -1.24
CA SER A 24 5.78 -7.87 -1.81
C SER A 24 6.85 -8.79 -1.24
N VAL A 25 6.56 -10.10 -1.22
CA VAL A 25 7.53 -11.16 -0.92
C VAL A 25 8.45 -11.49 -2.11
N ASP A 26 8.27 -10.78 -3.22
CA ASP A 26 9.11 -10.85 -4.40
C ASP A 26 10.48 -10.20 -4.16
N ARG A 27 11.48 -10.67 -4.91
CA ARG A 27 12.84 -10.09 -4.90
C ARG A 27 12.86 -8.65 -5.44
N PRO A 28 13.88 -7.84 -5.08
CA PRO A 28 13.96 -6.45 -5.50
C PRO A 28 13.93 -6.27 -7.03
N GLU A 29 14.57 -7.17 -7.78
CA GLU A 29 14.65 -7.07 -9.24
C GLU A 29 13.29 -7.28 -9.92
N MET A 30 12.44 -8.14 -9.34
CA MET A 30 11.08 -8.37 -9.82
C MET A 30 10.18 -7.16 -9.51
N ASN A 31 10.30 -6.62 -8.30
CA ASN A 31 9.59 -5.41 -7.90
C ASN A 31 9.95 -4.21 -8.77
N LEU A 32 11.24 -4.02 -9.08
CA LEU A 32 11.69 -2.94 -9.96
C LEU A 32 11.11 -3.07 -11.37
N LYS A 33 11.18 -4.26 -11.98
CA LYS A 33 10.57 -4.51 -13.30
C LYS A 33 9.06 -4.25 -13.28
N PHE A 34 8.37 -4.65 -12.21
CA PHE A 34 6.94 -4.44 -12.05
C PHE A 34 6.57 -2.96 -11.89
N ALA A 35 7.31 -2.22 -11.06
CA ALA A 35 7.13 -0.79 -10.84
C ALA A 35 7.35 0.00 -12.13
N ASN A 36 8.43 -0.30 -12.87
CA ASN A 36 8.73 0.35 -14.15
C ASN A 36 7.65 0.09 -15.20
N ARG A 37 7.20 -1.16 -15.33
CA ARG A 37 6.13 -1.53 -16.28
C ARG A 37 4.80 -0.82 -16.01
N LEU A 38 4.53 -0.47 -14.75
CA LEU A 38 3.30 0.21 -14.36
C LEU A 38 3.50 1.72 -14.12
N GLU A 39 4.71 2.23 -14.30
CA GLU A 39 5.07 3.63 -14.05
C GLU A 39 4.62 4.09 -12.66
N LEU A 40 4.90 3.29 -11.63
CA LEU A 40 4.43 3.59 -10.28
C LEU A 40 5.21 4.77 -9.68
N PRO A 41 4.52 5.79 -9.11
CA PRO A 41 5.15 6.96 -8.50
C PRO A 41 5.53 6.72 -7.03
N TYR A 42 5.49 5.46 -6.58
CA TYR A 42 5.77 5.07 -5.20
C TYR A 42 6.56 3.75 -5.17
N PRO A 43 7.37 3.54 -4.13
CA PRO A 43 8.22 2.36 -4.03
C PRO A 43 7.44 1.08 -3.72
N ILE A 44 8.01 -0.05 -4.16
CA ILE A 44 7.62 -1.39 -3.72
C ILE A 44 8.76 -1.97 -2.88
N LEU A 45 8.51 -2.15 -1.59
CA LEU A 45 9.43 -2.79 -0.66
C LEU A 45 9.46 -4.31 -0.91
N SER A 46 10.65 -4.89 -0.80
CA SER A 46 10.91 -6.32 -1.04
C SER A 46 11.12 -7.06 0.28
N ASP A 47 10.37 -8.14 0.50
CA ASP A 47 10.41 -9.01 1.67
C ASP A 47 10.61 -10.48 1.28
N PRO A 48 11.72 -10.84 0.61
CA PRO A 48 11.95 -12.22 0.13
C PRO A 48 12.10 -13.22 1.29
N GLY A 49 12.54 -12.76 2.46
CA GLY A 49 12.60 -13.54 3.70
C GLY A 49 11.22 -13.77 4.36
N LYS A 50 10.18 -13.06 3.88
CA LYS A 50 8.79 -13.13 4.38
C LYS A 50 8.67 -12.72 5.85
N GLU A 51 9.64 -11.97 6.38
CA GLU A 51 9.71 -11.58 7.78
C GLU A 51 8.64 -10.55 8.09
N VAL A 52 8.50 -9.54 7.23
CA VAL A 52 7.48 -8.50 7.36
C VAL A 52 6.09 -9.09 7.15
N ALA A 53 5.91 -9.91 6.12
CA ALA A 53 4.64 -10.57 5.84
C ALA A 53 4.18 -11.47 7.00
N ARG A 54 5.13 -12.12 7.69
CA ARG A 54 4.85 -12.92 8.89
C ARG A 54 4.50 -12.03 10.07
N ALA A 55 5.29 -10.98 10.34
CA ALA A 55 5.05 -10.04 11.44
C ALA A 55 3.68 -9.34 11.33
N TYR A 56 3.25 -8.99 10.12
CA TYR A 56 1.96 -8.36 9.85
C TYR A 56 0.79 -9.38 9.74
N GLY A 57 1.05 -10.68 9.94
CA GLY A 57 0.02 -11.72 9.90
C GLY A 57 -0.68 -11.83 8.55
N VAL A 58 0.05 -11.58 7.45
CA VAL A 58 -0.48 -11.64 6.08
C VAL A 58 0.10 -12.79 5.26
N LEU A 59 1.16 -13.46 5.72
CA LEU A 59 1.72 -14.61 5.02
C LEU A 59 0.73 -15.78 4.97
N LYS A 60 0.38 -16.23 3.76
CA LYS A 60 -0.54 -17.35 3.51
C LYS A 60 0.23 -18.54 2.95
N LEU A 61 -0.04 -19.71 3.55
CA LEU A 61 0.59 -21.00 3.20
C LEU A 61 2.13 -20.98 3.24
N GLY A 62 2.73 -19.98 3.88
CA GLY A 62 4.18 -19.75 3.82
C GLY A 62 4.70 -19.27 2.47
N LEU A 63 3.84 -18.94 1.51
CA LEU A 63 4.22 -18.68 0.12
C LEU A 63 4.02 -17.23 -0.30
N PHE A 64 2.85 -16.65 -0.08
CA PHE A 64 2.48 -15.32 -0.60
C PHE A 64 1.83 -14.45 0.47
N ALA A 65 1.96 -13.14 0.33
CA ALA A 65 1.29 -12.17 1.20
C ALA A 65 -0.19 -11.99 0.77
N GLN A 66 -1.09 -12.04 1.73
CA GLN A 66 -2.49 -11.67 1.55
C GLN A 66 -2.60 -10.15 1.36
N ARG A 67 -3.41 -9.73 0.38
CA ARG A 67 -3.75 -8.31 0.17
C ARG A 67 -4.45 -7.74 1.40
N LYS A 68 -3.83 -6.75 2.02
CA LYS A 68 -4.37 -5.88 3.06
C LYS A 68 -3.70 -4.52 2.93
N THR A 69 -4.41 -3.46 3.30
CA THR A 69 -3.83 -2.12 3.42
C THR A 69 -3.75 -1.76 4.90
N PHE A 70 -2.57 -1.32 5.33
CA PHE A 70 -2.34 -0.85 6.70
C PHE A 70 -2.15 0.67 6.65
N VAL A 71 -2.88 1.39 7.50
CA VAL A 71 -2.63 2.80 7.75
C VAL A 71 -1.90 2.90 9.08
N ILE A 72 -0.68 3.42 9.03
CA ILE A 72 0.22 3.55 10.19
C ILE A 72 0.31 5.04 10.50
N ALA A 73 0.01 5.42 11.74
CA ALA A 73 0.12 6.79 12.22
C ALA A 73 1.59 7.19 12.43
N ARG A 74 1.85 8.50 12.58
CA ARG A 74 3.21 9.04 12.73
C ARG A 74 3.93 8.55 14.00
N ASP A 75 3.19 8.12 15.00
CA ASP A 75 3.70 7.49 16.23
C ASP A 75 4.06 6.01 16.05
N GLY A 76 3.86 5.45 14.86
CA GLY A 76 4.14 4.05 14.52
C GLY A 76 3.01 3.07 14.84
N LEU A 77 1.87 3.54 15.36
CA LEU A 77 0.72 2.68 15.66
C LEU A 77 -0.13 2.43 14.42
N VAL A 78 -0.71 1.23 14.32
CA VAL A 78 -1.65 0.88 13.25
C VAL A 78 -2.99 1.54 13.54
N ALA A 79 -3.31 2.61 12.80
CA ALA A 79 -4.58 3.32 12.91
C ALA A 79 -5.73 2.56 12.22
N HIS A 80 -5.44 1.82 11.15
CA HIS A 80 -6.44 1.05 10.42
C HIS A 80 -5.85 -0.15 9.67
N ILE A 81 -6.65 -1.21 9.53
CA ILE A 81 -6.35 -2.37 8.66
C ILE A 81 -7.54 -2.62 7.75
N GLU A 82 -7.40 -2.28 6.47
CA GLU A 82 -8.37 -2.65 5.44
C GLU A 82 -8.11 -4.09 4.99
N LYS A 83 -9.09 -4.97 5.27
CA LYS A 83 -8.99 -6.42 5.03
C LYS A 83 -9.64 -6.84 3.71
N LYS A 84 -10.54 -6.01 3.16
CA LYS A 84 -11.31 -6.29 1.95
C LYS A 84 -10.88 -5.34 0.83
N VAL A 85 -9.68 -5.59 0.30
CA VAL A 85 -9.15 -4.80 -0.80
C VAL A 85 -9.74 -5.27 -2.13
N THR A 86 -10.40 -4.35 -2.84
CA THR A 86 -10.85 -4.56 -4.23
C THR A 86 -9.83 -3.95 -5.18
N PRO A 87 -9.02 -4.75 -5.92
CA PRO A 87 -7.90 -4.23 -6.70
C PRO A 87 -8.24 -3.17 -7.76
N LYS A 88 -9.48 -3.11 -8.23
CA LYS A 88 -9.89 -2.15 -9.26
C LYS A 88 -10.22 -0.77 -8.68
N THR A 89 -10.62 -0.71 -7.41
CA THR A 89 -11.09 0.50 -6.73
C THR A 89 -10.18 0.92 -5.57
N ALA A 90 -9.09 0.18 -5.34
CA ALA A 90 -8.21 0.38 -4.19
C ALA A 90 -7.71 1.83 -4.00
N GLY A 91 -7.46 2.56 -5.10
CA GLY A 91 -7.10 3.98 -5.02
C GLY A 91 -8.22 4.85 -4.45
N ASP A 92 -9.45 4.68 -4.93
CA ASP A 92 -10.61 5.45 -4.48
C ASP A 92 -11.04 5.05 -3.07
N ASP A 93 -10.93 3.76 -2.76
CA ASP A 93 -11.23 3.23 -1.43
C ASP A 93 -10.22 3.75 -0.40
N LEU A 94 -8.94 3.90 -0.78
CA LEU A 94 -7.92 4.52 0.07
C LEU A 94 -8.19 6.01 0.27
N VAL A 95 -8.57 6.76 -0.76
CA VAL A 95 -8.96 8.18 -0.61
C VAL A 95 -10.09 8.31 0.42
N ARG A 96 -11.19 7.55 0.24
CA ARG A 96 -12.32 7.56 1.18
C ARG A 96 -11.93 7.12 2.59
N LEU A 97 -11.00 6.17 2.71
CA LEU A 97 -10.48 5.75 4.01
C LEU A 97 -9.73 6.89 4.69
N LEU A 98 -8.84 7.59 3.99
CA LEU A 98 -8.05 8.69 4.55
C LEU A 98 -8.92 9.88 4.96
N GLU A 99 -9.94 10.22 4.16
CA GLU A 99 -10.96 11.21 4.51
C GLU A 99 -11.69 10.82 5.81
N ARG A 100 -12.14 9.56 5.91
CA ARG A 100 -12.82 9.04 7.09
C ARG A 100 -11.93 9.01 8.33
N LEU A 101 -10.62 8.82 8.17
CA LEU A 101 -9.65 8.86 9.25
C LEU A 101 -9.23 10.29 9.62
N GLY A 102 -9.66 11.31 8.87
CA GLY A 102 -9.30 12.70 9.12
C GLY A 102 -7.81 12.98 8.92
N VAL A 103 -7.16 12.29 7.97
CA VAL A 103 -5.75 12.54 7.66
C VAL A 103 -5.59 13.96 7.10
N PRO A 104 -4.66 14.78 7.61
CA PRO A 104 -4.50 16.16 7.15
C PRO A 104 -4.13 16.27 5.67
N ASP A 105 -4.54 17.38 5.05
CA ASP A 105 -4.07 17.78 3.71
C ASP A 105 -2.67 18.41 3.84
N ARG A 106 -1.78 18.15 2.87
CA ARG A 106 -0.42 18.72 2.78
C ARG A 106 -0.38 20.23 2.59
N ASN A 107 -1.47 20.80 2.10
CA ASN A 107 -1.59 22.21 1.75
C ASN A 107 -2.50 22.99 2.72
N GLY A 108 -2.87 22.39 3.85
CA GLY A 108 -3.74 22.95 4.88
C GLY A 108 -2.99 23.46 6.10
#